data_AF-A0A920K926-F1
#
_entry.id   AF-A0A920K926-F1
#
_cell.length_a   1.000
_cell.length_b   1.000
_cell.length_c   1.000
_cell.angle_alpha   90.00
_cell.angle_beta   90.00
_cell.angle_gamma   90.00
#
_symmetry.space_group_name_H-M   'P 1'
#
loop_
_entity.id
_entity.type
_entity.pdbx_description
1 polymer ?
#
loop_
_entity_poly.entity_id
_entity_poly.type
_entity_poly.pdbx_seq_one_letter_code
_entity_poly.pdbx_strand_id
1 'polypeptide(L)'
;MSFDIENFEHATRLWTITLEIAVMMAQFPSKEIAVRSYDYRTLGLGYANIGGLLMAAGYSYDSDEGREICGAITAIMTGVSYATSAEMAGELGSFRKYDENSENMLRVMANHRRAAHGEKDGYEGLTVLPVALNPENCPNAGLTEAAKRAWDKALDLGKKHGYRNAQATVIAPTGTIGLVMDCDTTGIEPDFAIVKFKKLAGGGYFKIINQVVPEALTNLGYNEYQIQDIVSYAVGHGTLVGSNGLSQEDLEEKGFGKEQIDLIENAIANAFDIKFAFNKWTLGEDFCINELGFTDSQLNDVSFDMLSALGFSKDQIEKTNIFVCGAMTLEGAPHLKEDHLLFLTAPIYADD
;
A
#
# COMPACT_ATOMS: atom_id res chain seq x y z
N MET A 1 2.43 -10.46 15.11
CA MET A 1 3.79 -10.33 14.54
C MET A 1 4.56 -9.30 15.36
N SER A 2 5.88 -9.47 15.60
CA SER A 2 6.71 -8.46 16.30
C SER A 2 7.63 -7.78 15.30
N PHE A 3 7.73 -6.45 15.35
CA PHE A 3 8.66 -5.68 14.51
C PHE A 3 10.11 -5.93 14.94
N ASP A 4 11.01 -6.18 13.99
CA ASP A 4 12.42 -6.45 14.25
C ASP A 4 13.23 -5.15 14.32
N ILE A 5 13.29 -4.60 15.53
CA ILE A 5 13.92 -3.30 15.80
C ILE A 5 15.42 -3.34 15.54
N GLU A 6 16.13 -4.37 16.00
CA GLU A 6 17.59 -4.44 15.90
C GLU A 6 18.05 -4.49 14.44
N ASN A 7 17.41 -5.32 13.62
CA ASN A 7 17.74 -5.39 12.20
C ASN A 7 17.34 -4.11 11.45
N PHE A 8 16.24 -3.46 11.85
CA PHE A 8 15.85 -2.18 11.26
C PHE A 8 16.84 -1.05 11.57
N GLU A 9 17.32 -0.94 12.82
CA GLU A 9 18.37 0.00 13.21
C GLU A 9 19.67 -0.28 12.44
N HIS A 10 20.06 -1.55 12.34
CA HIS A 10 21.25 -1.96 11.60
C HIS A 10 21.16 -1.62 10.11
N ALA A 11 20.02 -1.94 9.47
CA ALA A 11 19.78 -1.61 8.07
C ALA A 11 19.78 -0.09 7.82
N THR A 12 19.14 0.68 8.70
CA THR A 12 19.13 2.16 8.64
C THR A 12 20.54 2.73 8.65
N ARG A 13 21.41 2.20 9.51
CA ARG A 13 22.83 2.59 9.57
C ARG A 13 23.54 2.30 8.25
N LEU A 14 23.42 1.09 7.72
CA LEU A 14 24.08 0.69 6.48
C LEU A 14 23.63 1.55 5.29
N TRP A 15 22.32 1.82 5.19
CA TRP A 15 21.78 2.66 4.13
C TRP A 15 22.17 4.13 4.27
N THR A 16 22.26 4.66 5.49
CA THR A 16 22.79 6.02 5.74
C THR A 16 24.23 6.15 5.21
N ILE A 17 25.10 5.18 5.51
CA ILE A 17 26.49 5.15 5.02
C ILE A 17 26.51 5.03 3.49
N THR A 18 25.66 4.17 2.92
CA THR A 18 25.57 3.97 1.47
C THR A 18 25.18 5.24 0.74
N LEU A 19 24.16 5.95 1.24
CA LEU A 19 23.73 7.23 0.68
C LEU A 19 24.81 8.30 0.79
N GLU A 20 25.55 8.33 1.90
CA GLU A 20 26.66 9.26 2.07
C GLU A 20 27.84 8.96 1.11
N ILE A 21 28.13 7.69 0.84
CA ILE A 21 29.10 7.32 -0.20
C ILE A 21 28.60 7.78 -1.57
N ALA A 22 27.29 7.65 -1.85
CA ALA A 22 26.69 8.07 -3.12
C ALA A 22 26.82 9.57 -3.39
N VAL A 23 26.81 10.43 -2.35
CA VAL A 23 27.07 11.88 -2.50
C VAL A 23 28.39 12.16 -3.21
N MET A 24 29.43 11.34 -2.97
CA MET A 24 30.75 11.50 -3.59
C MET A 24 30.82 10.98 -5.02
N MET A 25 29.93 10.06 -5.39
CA MET A 25 29.90 9.44 -6.72
C MET A 25 28.94 10.16 -7.67
N ALA A 26 28.08 11.02 -7.14
CA ALA A 26 27.04 11.71 -7.91
C ALA A 26 27.66 12.67 -8.95
N GLN A 27 27.09 12.63 -10.16
CA GLN A 27 27.37 13.59 -11.23
C GLN A 27 26.19 14.53 -11.38
N PHE A 28 26.47 15.83 -11.49
CA PHE A 28 25.45 16.87 -11.51
C PHE A 28 25.47 17.65 -12.82
N PRO A 29 24.30 18.08 -13.32
CA PRO A 29 24.20 18.79 -14.60
C PRO A 29 24.71 20.23 -14.54
N SER A 30 24.93 20.80 -13.34
CA SER A 30 25.49 22.13 -13.16
C SER A 30 26.45 22.20 -11.98
N LYS A 31 27.38 23.15 -12.06
CA LYS A 31 28.39 23.39 -11.02
C LYS A 31 27.76 23.84 -9.72
N GLU A 32 26.73 24.68 -9.78
CA GLU A 32 26.03 25.23 -8.63
C GLU A 32 25.35 24.13 -7.82
N ILE A 33 24.72 23.17 -8.51
CA ILE A 33 24.11 22.00 -7.85
C ILE A 33 25.19 21.13 -7.23
N ALA A 34 26.28 20.84 -7.96
CA ALA A 34 27.38 20.01 -7.45
C ALA A 34 27.99 20.59 -6.15
N VAL A 35 28.27 21.89 -6.14
CA VAL A 35 28.83 22.58 -4.97
C VAL A 35 27.86 22.53 -3.79
N ARG A 36 26.57 22.82 -4.00
CA ARG A 36 25.58 22.77 -2.91
C ARG A 36 25.39 21.36 -2.36
N SER A 37 25.30 20.35 -3.22
CA SER A 37 25.21 18.95 -2.81
C SER A 37 26.41 18.52 -1.98
N TYR A 38 27.62 18.94 -2.37
CA TYR A 38 28.84 18.63 -1.62
C TYR A 38 28.95 19.41 -0.30
N ASP A 39 28.57 20.68 -0.29
CA ASP A 39 28.69 21.54 0.89
C ASP A 39 27.74 21.13 2.02
N TYR A 40 26.52 20.65 1.68
CA TYR A 40 25.49 20.26 2.66
C TYR A 40 25.30 18.76 2.81
N ARG A 41 25.69 17.95 1.82
CA ARG A 41 25.66 16.48 1.86
C ARG A 41 24.28 15.92 2.25
N THR A 42 23.21 16.50 1.70
CA THR A 42 21.83 16.11 2.01
C THR A 42 21.54 14.69 1.53
N LEU A 43 20.99 13.88 2.43
CA LEU A 43 20.52 12.53 2.14
C LEU A 43 18.99 12.50 2.09
N GLY A 44 18.47 11.39 1.62
CA GLY A 44 17.05 11.11 1.54
C GLY A 44 16.75 9.64 1.84
N LEU A 45 17.08 9.18 3.04
CA LEU A 45 16.67 7.85 3.48
C LEU A 45 15.19 7.83 3.88
N GLY A 46 14.45 6.89 3.33
CA GLY A 46 13.03 6.67 3.64
C GLY A 46 12.70 5.18 3.61
N TYR A 47 11.43 4.87 3.82
CA TYR A 47 10.88 3.52 3.72
C TYR A 47 9.59 3.54 2.89
N ALA A 48 9.12 2.34 2.53
CA ALA A 48 7.82 2.10 1.90
C ALA A 48 7.07 1.00 2.68
N ASN A 49 5.86 0.66 2.22
CA ASN A 49 5.05 -0.46 2.69
C ASN A 49 4.55 -0.38 4.15
N ILE A 50 4.41 0.81 4.73
CA ILE A 50 3.90 0.92 6.11
C ILE A 50 2.42 0.51 6.20
N GLY A 51 1.62 0.79 5.17
CA GLY A 51 0.23 0.35 5.11
C GLY A 51 0.13 -1.17 5.09
N GLY A 52 0.99 -1.84 4.31
CA GLY A 52 1.12 -3.29 4.33
C GLY A 52 1.54 -3.82 5.71
N LEU A 53 2.52 -3.20 6.36
CA LEU A 53 2.93 -3.57 7.71
C LEU A 53 1.79 -3.47 8.73
N LEU A 54 1.05 -2.36 8.73
CA LEU A 54 -0.07 -2.14 9.65
C LEU A 54 -1.19 -3.15 9.39
N MET A 55 -1.55 -3.37 8.13
CA MET A 55 -2.56 -4.35 7.73
C MET A 55 -2.16 -5.77 8.16
N ALA A 56 -0.92 -6.19 7.89
CA ALA A 56 -0.40 -7.50 8.31
C ALA A 56 -0.44 -7.64 9.83
N ALA A 57 -0.11 -6.57 10.56
CA ALA A 57 -0.13 -6.55 12.01
C ALA A 57 -1.52 -6.44 12.63
N GLY A 58 -2.58 -6.22 11.81
CA GLY A 58 -3.96 -6.08 12.27
C GLY A 58 -4.27 -4.72 12.90
N TYR A 59 -3.55 -3.66 12.52
CA TYR A 59 -3.81 -2.29 12.97
C TYR A 59 -4.44 -1.48 11.84
N SER A 60 -5.45 -0.69 12.18
CA SER A 60 -6.11 0.18 11.21
C SER A 60 -5.17 1.32 10.87
N TYR A 61 -5.09 1.68 9.59
CA TYR A 61 -4.28 2.81 9.15
C TYR A 61 -4.70 4.12 9.83
N ASP A 62 -5.99 4.29 10.16
CA ASP A 62 -6.55 5.47 10.83
C ASP A 62 -6.68 5.34 12.36
N SER A 63 -6.06 4.32 12.95
CA SER A 63 -6.03 4.15 14.41
C SER A 63 -4.94 4.98 15.09
N ASP A 64 -5.12 5.27 16.38
CA ASP A 64 -4.09 5.90 17.20
C ASP A 64 -2.85 4.98 17.31
N GLU A 65 -3.07 3.68 17.39
CA GLU A 65 -2.03 2.65 17.38
C GLU A 65 -1.24 2.65 16.07
N GLY A 66 -1.93 2.72 14.93
CA GLY A 66 -1.31 2.78 13.61
C GLY A 66 -0.45 4.03 13.41
N ARG A 67 -0.98 5.20 13.83
CA ARG A 67 -0.23 6.47 13.85
C ARG A 67 1.01 6.38 14.73
N GLU A 68 0.89 5.78 15.91
CA GLU A 68 1.99 5.68 16.87
C GLU A 68 3.09 4.71 16.40
N ILE A 69 2.72 3.56 15.82
CA ILE A 69 3.68 2.65 15.19
C ILE A 69 4.45 3.36 14.07
N CYS A 70 3.75 4.05 13.18
CA CYS A 70 4.35 4.80 12.08
C CYS A 70 5.30 5.90 12.58
N GLY A 71 4.86 6.67 13.58
CA GLY A 71 5.65 7.70 14.24
C GLY A 71 6.92 7.13 14.87
N ALA A 72 6.82 6.02 15.60
CA ALA A 72 7.96 5.40 16.28
C ALA A 72 8.97 4.81 15.27
N ILE A 73 8.53 4.12 14.22
CA ILE A 73 9.42 3.60 13.15
C ILE A 73 10.14 4.75 12.46
N THR A 74 9.43 5.83 12.12
CA THR A 74 10.03 7.03 11.53
C THR A 74 11.06 7.65 12.48
N ALA A 75 10.73 7.78 13.76
CA ALA A 75 11.62 8.35 14.76
C ALA A 75 12.89 7.52 14.93
N ILE A 76 12.80 6.18 14.95
CA ILE A 76 13.95 5.27 14.98
C ILE A 76 14.83 5.50 13.73
N MET A 77 14.23 5.45 12.54
CA MET A 77 14.96 5.61 11.28
C MET A 77 15.74 6.94 11.27
N THR A 78 15.06 8.05 11.58
CA THR A 78 15.68 9.38 11.55
C THR A 78 16.72 9.55 12.66
N GLY A 79 16.44 9.11 13.88
CA GLY A 79 17.39 9.17 14.99
C GLY A 79 18.67 8.37 14.71
N VAL A 80 18.53 7.12 14.25
CA VAL A 80 19.67 6.27 13.89
C VAL A 80 20.46 6.85 12.72
N SER A 81 19.79 7.47 11.73
CA SER A 81 20.46 8.11 10.61
C SER A 81 21.30 9.30 11.06
N TYR A 82 20.77 10.17 11.93
CA TYR A 82 21.54 11.30 12.48
C TYR A 82 22.64 10.86 13.45
N ALA A 83 22.42 9.83 14.27
CA ALA A 83 23.47 9.23 15.08
C ALA A 83 24.61 8.71 14.20
N THR A 84 24.30 7.97 13.13
CA THR A 84 25.29 7.47 12.17
C THR A 84 26.01 8.62 11.46
N SER A 85 25.28 9.68 11.09
CA SER A 85 25.86 10.90 10.51
C SER A 85 26.84 11.59 11.46
N ALA A 86 26.53 11.65 12.76
CA ALA A 86 27.43 12.22 13.77
C ALA A 86 28.67 11.36 14.02
N GLU A 87 28.53 10.02 14.01
CA GLU A 87 29.69 9.12 14.09
C GLU A 87 30.62 9.31 12.88
N MET A 88 30.07 9.38 11.66
CA MET A 88 30.86 9.68 10.46
C MET A 88 31.53 11.05 10.53
N ALA A 89 30.88 12.05 11.14
CA ALA A 89 31.48 13.37 11.35
C ALA A 89 32.69 13.32 12.29
N GLY A 90 32.69 12.43 13.28
CA GLY A 90 33.82 12.22 14.18
C GLY A 90 35.09 11.74 13.46
N GLU A 91 34.94 10.99 12.38
CA GLU A 91 36.06 10.43 11.60
C GLU A 91 36.42 11.29 10.37
N LEU A 92 35.42 11.86 9.71
CA LEU A 92 35.57 12.52 8.39
C LEU A 92 35.33 14.04 8.42
N GLY A 93 34.93 14.59 9.57
CA GLY A 93 34.44 15.95 9.73
C GLY A 93 32.95 16.11 9.37
N SER A 94 32.30 17.14 9.89
CA SER A 94 30.92 17.50 9.55
C SER A 94 30.77 17.95 8.09
N PHE A 95 29.54 18.17 7.61
CA PHE A 95 29.36 18.86 6.33
C PHE A 95 29.98 20.26 6.38
N ARG A 96 30.36 20.80 5.22
CA ARG A 96 31.21 22.00 5.13
C ARG A 96 30.58 23.24 5.75
N LYS A 97 29.26 23.35 5.67
CA LYS A 97 28.47 24.48 6.19
C LYS A 97 27.95 24.27 7.61
N TYR A 98 28.47 23.26 8.33
CA TYR A 98 27.97 22.92 9.66
C TYR A 98 28.19 24.03 10.68
N ASP A 99 29.37 24.65 10.73
CA ASP A 99 29.67 25.67 11.75
C ASP A 99 28.66 26.84 11.71
N GLU A 100 28.33 27.30 10.50
CA GLU A 100 27.31 28.33 10.24
C GLU A 100 25.89 27.90 10.66
N ASN A 101 25.61 26.59 10.71
CA ASN A 101 24.29 26.02 10.97
C ASN A 101 24.18 25.30 12.32
N SER A 102 25.26 25.19 13.07
CA SER A 102 25.40 24.28 14.22
C SER A 102 24.35 24.52 15.31
N GLU A 103 24.14 25.79 15.68
CA GLU A 103 23.12 26.18 16.67
C GLU A 103 21.70 25.78 16.24
N ASN A 104 21.34 26.07 14.98
CA ASN A 104 20.02 25.74 14.45
C ASN A 104 19.85 24.22 14.35
N MET A 105 20.87 23.51 13.90
CA MET A 105 20.83 22.07 13.73
C MET A 105 20.67 21.37 15.09
N LEU A 106 21.47 21.74 16.10
CA LEU A 106 21.36 21.17 17.45
C LEU A 106 20.00 21.47 18.09
N ARG A 107 19.43 22.66 17.85
CA ARG A 107 18.06 23.00 18.30
C ARG A 107 17.02 22.08 17.66
N VAL A 108 17.10 21.82 16.36
CA VAL A 108 16.20 20.90 15.65
C VAL A 108 16.34 19.47 16.20
N MET A 109 17.57 18.99 16.42
CA MET A 109 17.82 17.66 16.98
C MET A 109 17.29 17.53 18.42
N ALA A 110 17.43 18.58 19.23
CA ALA A 110 16.86 18.63 20.57
C ALA A 110 15.33 18.57 20.54
N ASN A 111 14.67 19.30 19.63
CA ASN A 111 13.22 19.25 19.47
C ASN A 111 12.73 17.86 19.04
N HIS A 112 13.41 17.20 18.10
CA HIS A 112 13.05 15.82 17.74
C HIS A 112 13.23 14.84 18.90
N ARG A 113 14.29 15.00 19.69
CA ARG A 113 14.48 14.22 20.92
C ARG A 113 13.31 14.43 21.89
N ARG A 114 12.89 15.66 22.16
CA ARG A 114 11.71 15.94 23.01
C ARG A 114 10.46 15.23 22.51
N ALA A 115 10.19 15.30 21.20
CA ALA A 115 9.06 14.60 20.57
C ALA A 115 9.14 13.08 20.72
N ALA A 116 10.33 12.49 20.55
CA ALA A 116 10.55 11.05 20.74
C ALA A 116 10.38 10.61 22.21
N HIS A 117 10.65 11.50 23.17
CA HIS A 117 10.39 11.28 24.60
C HIS A 117 8.93 11.52 25.00
N GLY A 118 8.07 11.96 24.07
CA GLY A 118 6.65 12.22 24.32
C GLY A 118 6.37 13.57 25.00
N GLU A 119 7.34 14.49 25.00
CA GLU A 119 7.16 15.83 25.58
C GLU A 119 6.20 16.65 24.70
N LYS A 120 5.15 17.23 25.31
CA LYS A 120 4.14 18.03 24.60
C LYS A 120 4.48 19.52 24.52
N ASP A 121 5.48 19.96 25.29
CA ASP A 121 5.93 21.35 25.37
C ASP A 121 7.46 21.44 25.40
N GLY A 122 8.00 22.65 25.62
CA GLY A 122 9.44 22.88 25.72
C GLY A 122 10.17 22.99 24.38
N TYR A 123 9.49 22.83 23.25
CA TYR A 123 10.07 23.00 21.92
C TYR A 123 10.61 24.42 21.69
N GLU A 124 11.80 24.50 21.11
CA GLU A 124 12.52 25.75 20.92
C GLU A 124 12.39 26.26 19.47
N GLY A 125 11.97 27.51 19.30
CA GLY A 125 11.94 28.18 17.99
C GLY A 125 10.83 27.69 17.05
N LEU A 126 9.74 27.12 17.58
CA LEU A 126 8.59 26.66 16.81
C LEU A 126 7.33 27.46 17.16
N THR A 127 6.52 27.78 16.15
CA THR A 127 5.17 28.38 16.31
C THR A 127 4.06 27.33 16.26
N VAL A 128 4.33 26.19 15.62
CA VAL A 128 3.45 25.02 15.57
C VAL A 128 4.22 23.86 16.19
N LEU A 129 3.65 23.25 17.23
CA LEU A 129 4.29 22.16 17.95
C LEU A 129 4.12 20.84 17.16
N PRO A 130 5.14 19.99 17.09
CA PRO A 130 5.01 18.68 16.47
C PRO A 130 4.12 17.77 17.34
N VAL A 131 3.58 16.73 16.71
CA VAL A 131 2.93 15.63 17.43
C VAL A 131 4.00 14.77 18.08
N ALA A 132 4.03 14.75 19.41
CA ALA A 132 4.96 13.92 20.17
C ALA A 132 4.49 12.46 20.17
N LEU A 133 5.44 11.52 20.31
CA LEU A 133 5.10 10.10 20.49
C LEU A 133 4.26 9.93 21.76
N ASN A 134 3.22 9.12 21.68
CA ASN A 134 2.41 8.72 22.82
C ASN A 134 2.62 7.22 23.11
N PRO A 135 3.51 6.86 24.06
CA PRO A 135 3.75 5.46 24.42
C PRO A 135 2.52 4.70 24.87
N GLU A 136 1.48 5.38 25.38
CA GLU A 136 0.22 4.73 25.79
C GLU A 136 -0.57 4.18 24.59
N ASN A 137 -0.43 4.82 23.42
CA ASN A 137 -1.06 4.39 22.19
C ASN A 137 -0.21 3.39 21.41
N CYS A 138 1.04 3.13 21.82
CA CYS A 138 1.91 2.22 21.07
C CYS A 138 1.71 0.78 21.57
N PRO A 139 1.21 -0.13 20.73
CA PRO A 139 1.02 -1.53 21.14
C PRO A 139 2.36 -2.27 21.37
N ASN A 140 3.48 -1.68 20.93
CA ASN A 140 4.83 -2.21 21.16
C ASN A 140 5.71 -1.15 21.84
N ALA A 141 5.81 -1.24 23.17
CA ALA A 141 6.68 -0.38 23.97
C ALA A 141 8.16 -0.43 23.54
N GLY A 142 8.62 -1.52 22.91
CA GLY A 142 9.98 -1.60 22.37
C GLY A 142 10.27 -0.56 21.30
N LEU A 143 9.28 -0.20 20.46
CA LEU A 143 9.42 0.81 19.40
C LEU A 143 9.65 2.20 19.98
N THR A 144 8.84 2.61 20.97
CA THR A 144 8.97 3.94 21.57
C THR A 144 10.26 4.07 22.38
N GLU A 145 10.67 3.02 23.08
CA GLU A 145 11.97 3.00 23.77
C GLU A 145 13.15 3.04 22.79
N ALA A 146 13.06 2.37 21.66
CA ALA A 146 14.08 2.45 20.60
C ALA A 146 14.16 3.86 20.00
N ALA A 147 13.03 4.51 19.74
CA ALA A 147 12.98 5.88 19.25
C ALA A 147 13.67 6.84 20.22
N LYS A 148 13.40 6.75 21.53
CA LYS A 148 14.07 7.56 22.56
C LYS A 148 15.59 7.37 22.53
N ARG A 149 16.05 6.11 22.56
CA ARG A 149 17.49 5.78 22.52
C ARG A 149 18.17 6.31 21.26
N ALA A 150 17.52 6.18 20.11
CA ALA A 150 18.04 6.65 18.83
C ALA A 150 18.28 8.18 18.85
N TRP A 151 17.31 8.94 19.37
CA TRP A 151 17.42 10.40 19.45
C TRP A 151 18.33 10.92 20.56
N ASP A 152 18.41 10.23 21.70
CA ASP A 152 19.42 10.49 22.72
C ASP A 152 20.83 10.38 22.13
N LYS A 153 21.09 9.25 21.46
CA LYS A 153 22.37 8.99 20.80
C LYS A 153 22.65 10.01 19.69
N ALA A 154 21.66 10.37 18.88
CA ALA A 154 21.81 11.35 17.81
C ALA A 154 22.20 12.74 18.32
N LEU A 155 21.60 13.20 19.42
CA LEU A 155 21.91 14.50 20.00
C LEU A 155 23.26 14.50 20.73
N ASP A 156 23.55 13.45 21.51
CA ASP A 156 24.79 13.36 22.28
C ASP A 156 26.02 13.31 21.38
N LEU A 157 25.97 12.51 20.31
CA LEU A 157 27.04 12.45 19.32
C LEU A 157 27.13 13.74 18.51
N GLY A 158 25.99 14.31 18.12
CA GLY A 158 25.96 15.57 17.37
C GLY A 158 26.59 16.74 18.12
N LYS A 159 26.35 16.83 19.44
CA LYS A 159 27.03 17.83 20.30
C LYS A 159 28.54 17.66 20.32
N LYS A 160 29.03 16.42 20.21
CA LYS A 160 30.45 16.09 20.30
C LYS A 160 31.19 16.23 18.96
N HIS A 161 30.53 15.88 17.85
CA HIS A 161 31.17 15.68 16.55
C HIS A 161 30.58 16.53 15.42
N GLY A 162 29.43 17.17 15.66
CA GLY A 162 28.60 17.70 14.58
C GLY A 162 27.96 16.59 13.75
N TYR A 163 27.48 16.93 12.56
CA TYR A 163 26.81 16.00 11.66
C TYR A 163 27.46 16.01 10.28
N ARG A 164 27.59 14.84 9.67
CA ARG A 164 28.15 14.70 8.32
C ARG A 164 27.17 15.17 7.24
N ASN A 165 25.87 15.19 7.53
CA ASN A 165 24.81 15.44 6.57
C ASN A 165 23.83 16.47 7.14
N ALA A 166 23.52 17.52 6.37
CA ALA A 166 22.56 18.54 6.80
C ALA A 166 21.12 18.00 6.89
N GLN A 167 20.78 17.01 6.05
CA GLN A 167 19.52 16.28 6.05
C GLN A 167 19.83 14.79 5.95
N ALA A 168 19.12 13.95 6.72
CA ALA A 168 19.36 12.51 6.75
C ALA A 168 18.23 11.69 6.09
N THR A 169 16.98 12.06 6.35
CA THR A 169 15.81 11.26 5.95
C THR A 169 14.77 12.07 5.18
N VAL A 170 14.00 11.39 4.34
CA VAL A 170 12.83 11.94 3.63
C VAL A 170 11.84 10.82 3.34
N ILE A 171 10.54 11.10 3.47
CA ILE A 171 9.50 10.23 2.92
C ILE A 171 9.20 10.73 1.51
N ALA A 172 9.56 9.93 0.50
CA ALA A 172 9.33 10.24 -0.90
C ALA A 172 8.21 9.34 -1.47
N PRO A 173 7.54 9.75 -2.55
CA PRO A 173 6.68 8.85 -3.31
C PRO A 173 7.53 7.69 -3.84
N THR A 174 7.15 6.44 -3.57
CA THR A 174 7.93 5.27 -3.98
C THR A 174 7.27 4.47 -5.11
N GLY A 175 6.39 5.08 -5.90
CA GLY A 175 5.61 4.41 -6.97
C GLY A 175 6.39 3.36 -7.79
N THR A 176 7.46 3.76 -8.48
CA THR A 176 8.23 2.81 -9.32
C THR A 176 9.05 1.81 -8.51
N ILE A 177 9.77 2.26 -7.47
CA ILE A 177 10.67 1.39 -6.70
C ILE A 177 9.91 0.45 -5.76
N GLY A 178 8.76 0.87 -5.24
CA GLY A 178 7.86 0.06 -4.42
C GLY A 178 7.32 -1.13 -5.20
N LEU A 179 6.97 -0.92 -6.49
CA LEU A 179 6.61 -2.02 -7.38
C LEU A 179 7.77 -2.99 -7.64
N VAL A 180 9.02 -2.49 -7.72
CA VAL A 180 10.21 -3.34 -7.87
C VAL A 180 10.52 -4.13 -6.60
N MET A 181 10.25 -3.54 -5.43
CA MET A 181 10.41 -4.18 -4.12
C MET A 181 9.20 -5.05 -3.73
N ASP A 182 8.21 -5.18 -4.61
CA ASP A 182 6.97 -5.92 -4.37
C ASP A 182 6.24 -5.46 -3.10
N CYS A 183 6.24 -4.14 -2.85
CA CYS A 183 5.50 -3.55 -1.74
C CYS A 183 4.00 -3.54 -2.03
N ASP A 184 3.21 -3.95 -1.04
CA ASP A 184 1.75 -3.87 -1.10
C ASP A 184 1.26 -2.42 -1.17
N THR A 185 1.93 -1.53 -0.42
CA THR A 185 1.73 -0.08 -0.51
C THR A 185 2.99 0.67 -0.95
N THR A 186 2.83 1.58 -1.92
CA THR A 186 3.94 2.21 -2.66
C THR A 186 4.55 3.43 -1.96
N GLY A 187 4.64 3.41 -0.64
CA GLY A 187 5.22 4.47 0.18
C GLY A 187 4.69 4.42 1.60
N ILE A 188 4.29 5.57 2.13
CA ILE A 188 3.55 5.60 3.40
C ILE A 188 2.04 5.45 3.21
N GLU A 189 1.55 5.60 1.99
CA GLU A 189 0.12 5.61 1.68
C GLU A 189 -0.55 4.28 2.08
N PRO A 190 -1.83 4.31 2.45
CA PRO A 190 -2.61 3.09 2.53
C PRO A 190 -2.78 2.46 1.14
N ASP A 191 -3.20 1.20 1.11
CA ASP A 191 -3.50 0.58 -0.17
C ASP A 191 -4.72 1.23 -0.83
N PHE A 192 -4.60 1.55 -2.12
CA PHE A 192 -5.65 2.21 -2.89
C PHE A 192 -6.75 1.25 -3.31
N ALA A 193 -6.40 0.00 -3.60
CA ALA A 193 -7.35 -1.01 -4.06
C ALA A 193 -6.92 -2.41 -3.61
N ILE A 194 -7.85 -3.13 -2.98
CA ILE A 194 -7.63 -4.51 -2.51
C ILE A 194 -7.44 -5.47 -3.69
N VAL A 195 -8.12 -5.22 -4.81
CA VAL A 195 -7.96 -5.98 -6.05
C VAL A 195 -7.38 -5.07 -7.13
N LYS A 196 -6.22 -5.44 -7.66
CA LYS A 196 -5.48 -4.72 -8.70
C LYS A 196 -5.52 -5.51 -10.00
N PHE A 197 -5.49 -4.80 -11.12
CA PHE A 197 -5.51 -5.40 -12.45
C PHE A 197 -4.16 -5.23 -13.15
N LYS A 198 -3.62 -6.33 -13.66
CA LYS A 198 -2.40 -6.32 -14.48
C LYS A 198 -2.75 -6.69 -15.91
N LYS A 199 -2.49 -5.77 -16.85
CA LYS A 199 -2.61 -6.05 -18.28
C LYS A 199 -1.46 -6.94 -18.73
N LEU A 200 -1.78 -8.05 -19.40
CA LEU A 200 -0.77 -8.97 -19.91
C LEU A 200 -0.25 -8.48 -21.27
N ALA A 201 1.03 -8.75 -21.56
CA ALA A 201 1.66 -8.37 -22.83
C ALA A 201 0.99 -9.02 -24.05
N GLY A 202 0.35 -10.19 -23.87
CA GLY A 202 -0.41 -10.91 -24.89
C GLY A 202 -1.88 -10.48 -25.03
N GLY A 203 -2.31 -9.46 -24.30
CA GLY A 203 -3.73 -9.10 -24.17
C GLY A 203 -4.40 -9.80 -22.99
N GLY A 204 -5.56 -9.27 -22.56
CA GLY A 204 -6.24 -9.71 -21.34
C GLY A 204 -5.69 -9.07 -20.06
N TYR A 205 -6.36 -9.36 -18.95
CA TYR A 205 -6.05 -8.80 -17.64
C TYR A 205 -6.05 -9.91 -16.59
N PHE A 206 -5.20 -9.76 -15.58
CA PHE A 206 -5.10 -10.65 -14.44
C PHE A 206 -5.43 -9.88 -13.16
N LYS A 207 -6.30 -10.44 -12.32
CA LYS A 207 -6.68 -9.87 -11.02
C LYS A 207 -5.69 -10.33 -9.95
N ILE A 208 -5.21 -9.40 -9.15
CA ILE A 208 -4.27 -9.64 -8.05
C ILE A 208 -4.89 -9.05 -6.81
N ILE A 209 -5.20 -9.88 -5.81
CA ILE A 209 -5.52 -9.39 -4.48
C ILE A 209 -4.24 -8.95 -3.77
N ASN A 210 -4.34 -7.91 -2.94
CA ASN A 210 -3.30 -7.57 -1.98
C ASN A 210 -2.96 -8.82 -1.14
N GLN A 211 -1.69 -9.24 -1.19
CA GLN A 211 -1.24 -10.50 -0.60
C GLN A 211 -1.24 -10.48 0.93
N VAL A 212 -1.28 -9.29 1.52
CA VAL A 212 -1.39 -9.09 2.97
C VAL A 212 -2.80 -9.38 3.47
N VAL A 213 -3.84 -9.31 2.63
CA VAL A 213 -5.22 -9.57 3.08
C VAL A 213 -5.40 -10.97 3.66
N PRO A 214 -4.99 -12.07 2.99
CA PRO A 214 -5.00 -13.41 3.59
C PRO A 214 -4.20 -13.54 4.89
N GLU A 215 -3.04 -12.88 4.97
CA GLU A 215 -2.18 -12.88 6.17
C GLU A 215 -2.86 -12.15 7.34
N ALA A 216 -3.42 -10.97 7.07
CA ALA A 216 -4.14 -10.17 8.05
C ALA A 216 -5.38 -10.92 8.57
N LEU A 217 -6.15 -11.57 7.68
CA LEU A 217 -7.29 -12.40 8.09
C LEU A 217 -6.83 -13.59 8.96
N THR A 218 -5.69 -14.20 8.66
CA THR A 218 -5.11 -15.25 9.52
C THR A 218 -4.79 -14.69 10.92
N ASN A 219 -4.18 -13.51 10.99
CA ASN A 219 -3.83 -12.85 12.25
C ASN A 219 -5.08 -12.39 13.05
N LEU A 220 -6.17 -12.08 12.35
CA LEU A 220 -7.49 -11.77 12.95
C LEU A 220 -8.28 -13.02 13.38
N GLY A 221 -7.74 -14.22 13.14
CA GLY A 221 -8.30 -15.48 13.62
C GLY A 221 -9.31 -16.16 12.69
N TYR A 222 -9.37 -15.77 11.41
CA TYR A 222 -10.17 -16.47 10.41
C TYR A 222 -9.50 -17.79 10.02
N ASN A 223 -10.30 -18.82 9.75
CA ASN A 223 -9.77 -20.10 9.25
C ASN A 223 -9.58 -20.09 7.72
N GLU A 224 -8.84 -21.07 7.19
CA GLU A 224 -8.52 -21.16 5.76
C GLU A 224 -9.76 -21.10 4.85
N TYR A 225 -10.85 -21.76 5.23
CA TYR A 225 -12.10 -21.74 4.45
C TYR A 225 -12.70 -20.33 4.40
N GLN A 226 -12.81 -19.65 5.55
CA GLN A 226 -13.32 -18.28 5.62
C GLN A 226 -12.44 -17.32 4.81
N ILE A 227 -11.12 -17.48 4.90
CA ILE A 227 -10.17 -16.65 4.15
C ILE A 227 -10.37 -16.85 2.64
N GLN A 228 -10.45 -18.09 2.17
CA GLN A 228 -10.68 -18.36 0.75
C GLN A 228 -12.02 -17.79 0.28
N ASP A 229 -13.09 -17.93 1.05
CA ASP A 229 -14.41 -17.40 0.69
C ASP A 229 -14.42 -15.85 0.61
N ILE A 230 -13.74 -15.17 1.54
CA ILE A 230 -13.54 -13.72 1.51
C ILE A 230 -12.70 -13.30 0.28
N VAL A 231 -11.62 -14.01 0.00
CA VAL A 231 -10.73 -13.72 -1.15
C VAL A 231 -11.47 -13.94 -2.47
N SER A 232 -12.23 -15.03 -2.59
CA SER A 232 -13.05 -15.35 -3.77
C SER A 232 -14.20 -14.36 -3.94
N TYR A 233 -14.78 -13.84 -2.87
CA TYR A 233 -15.73 -12.73 -2.94
C TYR A 233 -15.10 -11.47 -3.55
N ALA A 234 -13.90 -11.09 -3.10
CA ALA A 234 -13.24 -9.89 -3.59
C ALA A 234 -12.76 -10.02 -5.04
N VAL A 235 -12.10 -11.13 -5.38
CA VAL A 235 -11.47 -11.36 -6.70
C VAL A 235 -12.44 -11.91 -7.74
N GLY A 236 -13.47 -12.61 -7.29
CA GLY A 236 -14.39 -13.39 -8.12
C GLY A 236 -13.96 -14.85 -8.25
N HIS A 237 -14.95 -15.73 -8.40
CA HIS A 237 -14.75 -17.17 -8.56
C HIS A 237 -14.30 -17.54 -9.98
N GLY A 238 -14.48 -16.64 -10.95
CA GLY A 238 -14.11 -16.89 -12.35
C GLY A 238 -14.92 -17.98 -13.04
N THR A 239 -16.07 -18.37 -12.47
CA THR A 239 -16.96 -19.41 -13.02
C THR A 239 -18.42 -19.10 -12.67
N LEU A 240 -19.38 -19.52 -13.51
CA LEU A 240 -20.80 -19.44 -13.18
C LEU A 240 -21.25 -20.54 -12.21
N VAL A 241 -20.46 -21.60 -12.06
CA VAL A 241 -20.79 -22.73 -11.20
C VAL A 241 -20.88 -22.28 -9.74
N GLY A 242 -22.06 -22.43 -9.15
CA GLY A 242 -22.35 -22.01 -7.77
C GLY A 242 -22.81 -20.56 -7.62
N SER A 243 -22.98 -19.81 -8.72
CA SER A 243 -23.58 -18.48 -8.71
C SER A 243 -25.04 -18.55 -8.27
N ASN A 244 -25.42 -17.68 -7.34
CA ASN A 244 -26.82 -17.51 -6.89
C ASN A 244 -27.59 -16.46 -7.72
N GLY A 245 -27.01 -15.95 -8.81
CA GLY A 245 -27.64 -14.98 -9.72
C GLY A 245 -28.18 -15.65 -10.99
N LEU A 246 -27.27 -16.04 -11.87
CA LEU A 246 -27.50 -16.80 -13.09
C LEU A 246 -26.85 -18.17 -12.96
N SER A 247 -27.64 -19.21 -13.15
CA SER A 247 -27.20 -20.59 -13.21
C SER A 247 -26.99 -21.05 -14.66
N GLN A 248 -26.34 -22.20 -14.84
CA GLN A 248 -26.26 -22.83 -16.16
C GLN A 248 -27.65 -23.22 -16.68
N GLU A 249 -28.55 -23.66 -15.80
CA GLU A 249 -29.94 -24.02 -16.15
C GLU A 249 -30.71 -22.81 -16.70
N ASP A 250 -30.53 -21.62 -16.11
CA ASP A 250 -31.15 -20.37 -16.59
C ASP A 250 -30.69 -20.02 -18.02
N LEU A 251 -29.42 -20.30 -18.35
CA LEU A 251 -28.88 -20.08 -19.69
C LEU A 251 -29.39 -21.14 -20.67
N GLU A 252 -29.47 -22.40 -20.25
CA GLU A 252 -30.04 -23.48 -21.06
C GLU A 252 -31.51 -23.20 -21.42
N GLU A 253 -32.30 -22.67 -20.50
CA GLU A 253 -33.69 -22.22 -20.76
C GLU A 253 -33.77 -21.10 -21.80
N LYS A 254 -32.71 -20.31 -21.96
CA LYS A 254 -32.57 -19.26 -22.99
C LYS A 254 -31.97 -19.77 -24.30
N GLY A 255 -31.70 -21.07 -24.41
CA GLY A 255 -31.19 -21.70 -25.62
C GLY A 255 -29.66 -21.79 -25.70
N PHE A 256 -28.94 -21.51 -24.61
CA PHE A 256 -27.49 -21.71 -24.57
C PHE A 256 -27.18 -23.19 -24.45
N GLY A 257 -26.47 -23.74 -25.44
CA GLY A 257 -25.94 -25.10 -25.38
C GLY A 257 -24.63 -25.17 -24.59
N LYS A 258 -24.17 -26.40 -24.38
CA LYS A 258 -22.91 -26.67 -23.67
C LYS A 258 -21.71 -25.93 -24.28
N GLU A 259 -21.62 -25.88 -25.61
CA GLU A 259 -20.53 -25.19 -26.31
C GLU A 259 -20.51 -23.68 -25.98
N GLN A 260 -21.68 -23.04 -25.96
CA GLN A 260 -21.80 -21.62 -25.63
C GLN A 260 -21.48 -21.35 -24.16
N ILE A 261 -21.91 -22.24 -23.26
CA ILE A 261 -21.58 -22.16 -21.84
C ILE A 261 -20.06 -22.31 -21.63
N ASP A 262 -19.42 -23.28 -22.29
CA ASP A 262 -17.97 -23.47 -22.23
C ASP A 262 -17.21 -22.23 -22.76
N LEU A 263 -17.71 -21.57 -23.82
CA LEU A 263 -17.15 -20.31 -24.33
C LEU A 263 -17.28 -19.16 -23.31
N ILE A 264 -18.43 -19.06 -22.64
CA ILE A 264 -18.64 -18.06 -21.58
C ILE A 264 -17.71 -18.33 -20.41
N GLU A 265 -17.62 -19.57 -19.91
CA GLU A 265 -16.73 -19.97 -18.81
C GLU A 265 -15.26 -19.60 -19.09
N ASN A 266 -14.80 -19.79 -20.33
CA ASN A 266 -13.45 -19.38 -20.73
C ASN A 266 -13.28 -17.84 -20.78
N ALA A 267 -14.32 -17.10 -21.18
CA ALA A 267 -14.27 -15.65 -21.30
C ALA A 267 -14.35 -14.94 -19.93
N ILE A 268 -15.14 -15.47 -18.99
CA ILE A 268 -15.40 -14.82 -17.69
C ILE A 268 -14.21 -14.88 -16.72
N ALA A 269 -13.34 -15.88 -16.85
CA ALA A 269 -12.16 -16.04 -15.98
C ALA A 269 -11.29 -14.77 -15.90
N ASN A 270 -11.28 -13.96 -16.96
CA ASN A 270 -10.53 -12.70 -17.03
C ASN A 270 -11.42 -11.46 -17.26
N ALA A 271 -12.74 -11.60 -17.15
CA ALA A 271 -13.67 -10.50 -17.39
C ALA A 271 -13.77 -9.56 -16.16
N PHE A 272 -13.88 -8.26 -16.46
CA PHE A 272 -14.16 -7.22 -15.47
C PHE A 272 -15.63 -7.11 -15.11
N ASP A 273 -16.47 -7.34 -16.12
CA ASP A 273 -17.92 -7.31 -16.03
C ASP A 273 -18.43 -8.53 -16.77
N ILE A 274 -19.37 -9.25 -16.15
CA ILE A 274 -19.97 -10.45 -16.73
C ILE A 274 -20.53 -10.19 -18.14
N LYS A 275 -21.04 -8.99 -18.40
CA LYS A 275 -21.60 -8.58 -19.70
C LYS A 275 -20.58 -8.65 -20.83
N PHE A 276 -19.28 -8.49 -20.52
CA PHE A 276 -18.24 -8.62 -21.54
C PHE A 276 -18.04 -10.05 -22.03
N ALA A 277 -18.52 -11.06 -21.31
CA ALA A 277 -18.54 -12.43 -21.84
C ALA A 277 -19.74 -12.69 -22.76
N PHE A 278 -20.83 -11.94 -22.60
CA PHE A 278 -22.08 -12.10 -23.37
C PHE A 278 -22.11 -11.13 -24.56
N ASN A 279 -21.35 -11.46 -25.60
CA ASN A 279 -21.28 -10.65 -26.81
C ASN A 279 -21.11 -11.54 -28.06
N LYS A 280 -21.34 -10.96 -29.25
CA LYS A 280 -21.29 -11.66 -30.54
C LYS A 280 -19.91 -12.23 -30.90
N TRP A 281 -18.83 -11.64 -30.40
CA TRP A 281 -17.47 -12.09 -30.66
C TRP A 281 -17.12 -13.34 -29.86
N THR A 282 -17.68 -13.46 -28.65
CA THR A 282 -17.52 -14.65 -27.80
C THR A 282 -18.44 -15.79 -28.25
N LEU A 283 -19.72 -15.48 -28.51
CA LEU A 283 -20.76 -16.50 -28.77
C LEU A 283 -20.98 -16.83 -30.25
N GLY A 284 -20.44 -16.01 -31.16
CA GLY A 284 -20.68 -16.08 -32.60
C GLY A 284 -21.95 -15.35 -33.03
N GLU A 285 -21.89 -14.67 -34.18
CA GLU A 285 -23.03 -13.92 -34.74
C GLU A 285 -24.20 -14.84 -35.12
N ASP A 286 -23.92 -16.01 -35.67
CA ASP A 286 -24.96 -16.96 -36.09
C ASP A 286 -25.84 -17.42 -34.92
N PHE A 287 -25.23 -17.70 -33.76
CA PHE A 287 -25.97 -18.06 -32.55
C PHE A 287 -26.80 -16.88 -32.04
N CYS A 288 -26.20 -15.69 -31.98
CA CYS A 288 -26.88 -14.50 -31.49
C CYS A 288 -28.10 -14.11 -32.36
N ILE A 289 -28.02 -14.28 -33.68
CA ILE A 289 -29.09 -13.89 -34.61
C ILE A 289 -30.12 -15.01 -34.76
N ASN A 290 -29.68 -16.24 -35.05
CA ASN A 290 -30.60 -17.31 -35.44
C ASN A 290 -31.24 -18.02 -34.24
N GLU A 291 -30.52 -18.16 -33.13
CA GLU A 291 -31.01 -18.87 -31.94
C GLU A 291 -31.55 -17.89 -30.89
N LEU A 292 -30.80 -16.83 -30.56
CA LEU A 292 -31.24 -15.83 -29.57
C LEU A 292 -32.18 -14.76 -30.15
N GLY A 293 -32.28 -14.66 -31.49
CA GLY A 293 -33.21 -13.75 -32.16
C GLY A 293 -32.81 -12.27 -32.14
N PHE A 294 -31.53 -11.95 -31.89
CA PHE A 294 -31.07 -10.57 -31.92
C PHE A 294 -30.87 -10.04 -33.33
N THR A 295 -31.08 -8.75 -33.51
CA THR A 295 -30.82 -8.07 -34.78
C THR A 295 -29.37 -7.63 -34.90
N ASP A 296 -28.87 -7.54 -36.13
CA ASP A 296 -27.52 -7.01 -36.40
C ASP A 296 -27.34 -5.57 -35.85
N SER A 297 -28.40 -4.76 -35.86
CA SER A 297 -28.36 -3.42 -35.25
C SER A 297 -28.15 -3.45 -33.74
N GLN A 298 -28.72 -4.41 -33.02
CA GLN A 298 -28.52 -4.56 -31.58
C GLN A 298 -27.10 -5.03 -31.28
N LEU A 299 -26.60 -6.01 -32.03
CA LEU A 299 -25.28 -6.60 -31.81
C LEU A 299 -24.12 -5.64 -32.14
N ASN A 300 -24.36 -4.62 -32.96
CA ASN A 300 -23.38 -3.56 -33.27
C ASN A 300 -23.54 -2.31 -32.40
N ASP A 301 -24.54 -2.23 -31.52
CA ASP A 301 -24.70 -1.14 -30.57
C ASP A 301 -23.77 -1.37 -29.36
N VAL A 302 -22.85 -0.43 -29.15
CA VAL A 302 -21.89 -0.47 -28.03
C VAL A 302 -22.54 -0.39 -26.65
N SER A 303 -23.79 0.04 -26.57
CA SER A 303 -24.57 0.13 -25.33
C SER A 303 -25.49 -1.08 -25.10
N PHE A 304 -25.50 -2.05 -26.02
CA PHE A 304 -26.36 -3.21 -25.92
C PHE A 304 -25.94 -4.16 -24.79
N ASP A 305 -26.89 -4.45 -23.90
CA ASP A 305 -26.73 -5.42 -22.82
C ASP A 305 -27.53 -6.68 -23.16
N MET A 306 -26.80 -7.72 -23.61
CA MET A 306 -27.38 -8.99 -24.03
C MET A 306 -28.15 -9.69 -22.89
N LEU A 307 -27.63 -9.67 -21.67
CA LEU A 307 -28.27 -10.34 -20.53
C LEU A 307 -29.61 -9.68 -20.19
N SER A 308 -29.65 -8.35 -20.19
CA SER A 308 -30.90 -7.60 -20.00
C SER A 308 -31.91 -7.89 -21.11
N ALA A 309 -31.46 -8.00 -22.37
CA ALA A 309 -32.32 -8.29 -23.52
C ALA A 309 -32.89 -9.73 -23.49
N LEU A 310 -32.17 -10.68 -22.90
CA LEU A 310 -32.66 -12.04 -22.64
C LEU A 310 -33.71 -12.11 -21.51
N GLY A 311 -33.94 -11.00 -20.82
CA GLY A 311 -34.95 -10.88 -19.76
C GLY A 311 -34.42 -11.18 -18.36
N PHE A 312 -33.11 -11.24 -18.16
CA PHE A 312 -32.53 -11.35 -16.82
C PHE A 312 -32.69 -10.04 -16.06
N SER A 313 -33.05 -10.14 -14.79
CA SER A 313 -33.19 -8.97 -13.93
C SER A 313 -31.84 -8.34 -13.61
N LYS A 314 -31.83 -7.03 -13.32
CA LYS A 314 -30.61 -6.33 -12.88
C LYS A 314 -29.98 -6.97 -11.64
N ASP A 315 -30.80 -7.47 -10.72
CA ASP A 315 -30.34 -8.15 -9.49
C ASP A 315 -29.61 -9.47 -9.80
N GLN A 316 -30.14 -10.27 -10.74
CA GLN A 316 -29.46 -11.50 -11.17
C GLN A 316 -28.11 -11.22 -11.83
N ILE A 317 -28.07 -10.20 -12.70
CA ILE A 317 -26.84 -9.80 -13.40
C ILE A 317 -25.81 -9.32 -12.37
N GLU A 318 -26.21 -8.45 -11.44
CA GLU A 318 -25.30 -7.91 -10.42
C GLU A 318 -24.77 -8.99 -9.49
N LYS A 319 -25.63 -9.88 -8.97
CA LYS A 319 -25.20 -11.02 -8.14
C LYS A 319 -24.23 -11.94 -8.87
N THR A 320 -24.49 -12.20 -10.15
CA THR A 320 -23.59 -13.00 -10.98
C THR A 320 -22.27 -12.28 -11.21
N ASN A 321 -22.32 -10.97 -11.49
CA ASN A 321 -21.13 -10.16 -11.68
C ASN A 321 -20.25 -10.17 -10.43
N ILE A 322 -20.83 -9.95 -9.24
CA ILE A 322 -20.09 -10.01 -7.97
C ILE A 322 -19.51 -11.41 -7.75
N PHE A 323 -20.29 -12.47 -7.99
CA PHE A 323 -19.80 -13.84 -7.78
C PHE A 323 -18.66 -14.21 -8.73
N VAL A 324 -18.83 -13.96 -10.02
CA VAL A 324 -17.90 -14.37 -11.09
C VAL A 324 -16.71 -13.43 -11.17
N CYS A 325 -17.01 -12.13 -11.29
CA CYS A 325 -16.02 -11.09 -11.52
C CYS A 325 -15.47 -10.50 -10.22
N GLY A 326 -16.10 -10.72 -9.07
CA GLY A 326 -15.65 -10.24 -7.76
C GLY A 326 -16.23 -8.89 -7.41
N ALA A 327 -16.41 -8.64 -6.11
CA ALA A 327 -16.89 -7.36 -5.58
C ALA A 327 -15.86 -6.22 -5.67
N MET A 328 -14.58 -6.54 -5.91
CA MET A 328 -13.43 -5.61 -5.87
C MET A 328 -13.16 -4.96 -4.50
N THR A 329 -13.96 -5.30 -3.49
CA THR A 329 -13.88 -4.83 -2.11
C THR A 329 -14.03 -6.00 -1.14
N LEU A 330 -13.70 -5.74 0.12
CA LEU A 330 -13.99 -6.65 1.24
C LEU A 330 -15.29 -6.27 1.96
N GLU A 331 -15.88 -5.11 1.64
CA GLU A 331 -17.19 -4.71 2.17
C GLU A 331 -18.26 -5.71 1.79
N GLY A 332 -19.01 -6.20 2.79
CA GLY A 332 -20.05 -7.21 2.55
C GLY A 332 -19.52 -8.62 2.26
N ALA A 333 -18.21 -8.86 2.37
CA ALA A 333 -17.64 -10.19 2.20
C ALA A 333 -18.22 -11.19 3.21
N PRO A 334 -18.44 -12.46 2.80
CA PRO A 334 -18.96 -13.49 3.70
C PRO A 334 -18.02 -13.68 4.89
N HIS A 335 -18.57 -14.00 6.06
CA HIS A 335 -17.84 -14.21 7.32
C HIS A 335 -17.12 -13.01 7.93
N LEU A 336 -16.76 -11.99 7.14
CA LEU A 336 -16.00 -10.83 7.60
C LEU A 336 -16.85 -10.01 8.57
N LYS A 337 -16.30 -9.80 9.78
CA LYS A 337 -16.89 -8.88 10.76
C LYS A 337 -16.68 -7.44 10.31
N GLU A 338 -17.72 -6.60 10.44
CA GLU A 338 -17.65 -5.18 10.09
C GLU A 338 -16.49 -4.46 10.80
N ASP A 339 -16.29 -4.70 12.11
CA ASP A 339 -15.19 -4.09 12.87
C ASP A 339 -13.80 -4.49 12.34
N HIS A 340 -13.68 -5.63 11.64
CA HIS A 340 -12.41 -6.09 11.08
C HIS A 340 -12.10 -5.46 9.72
N LEU A 341 -13.11 -4.92 9.03
CA LEU A 341 -12.94 -4.25 7.75
C LEU A 341 -12.00 -3.04 7.88
N LEU A 342 -12.09 -2.30 8.99
CA LEU A 342 -11.26 -1.13 9.30
C LEU A 342 -9.76 -1.42 9.34
N PHE A 343 -9.35 -2.68 9.54
CA PHE A 343 -7.95 -3.10 9.49
C PHE A 343 -7.46 -3.42 8.08
N LEU A 344 -8.39 -3.74 7.18
CA LEU A 344 -8.10 -4.27 5.84
C LEU A 344 -8.33 -3.22 4.76
N THR A 345 -9.15 -2.21 5.03
CA THR A 345 -9.38 -1.08 4.14
C THR A 345 -8.89 0.20 4.80
N ALA A 346 -8.36 1.12 4.01
CA ALA A 346 -8.31 2.50 4.45
C ALA A 346 -9.68 3.13 4.20
N PRO A 347 -10.12 4.09 5.04
CA PRO A 347 -11.27 4.90 4.70
C PRO A 347 -10.96 5.65 3.40
N ILE A 348 -11.46 5.15 2.28
CA ILE A 348 -11.47 5.88 1.01
C ILE A 348 -12.55 6.92 1.18
N TYR A 349 -12.16 8.12 1.62
CA TYR A 349 -12.99 9.32 1.69
C TYR A 349 -14.46 9.04 2.02
N ALA A 350 -14.78 8.85 3.31
CA ALA A 350 -16.11 9.20 3.75
C ALA A 350 -16.26 10.71 3.49
N ASP A 351 -17.19 11.05 2.60
CA ASP A 351 -17.47 12.38 2.09
C ASP A 351 -17.39 13.51 3.15
N ASP A 352 -16.72 14.61 2.78
CA ASP A 352 -17.09 15.97 3.17
C ASP A 352 -17.61 16.71 1.93
#